data_AF-A0A6I6C735-F1
#
_entry.id   AF-A0A6I6C735-F1
#
_cell.length_a   1.000
_cell.length_b   1.000
_cell.length_c   1.000
_cell.angle_alpha   90.00
_cell.angle_beta   90.00
_cell.angle_gamma   90.00
#
_symmetry.space_group_name_H-M   'P 1'
#
loop_
_entity.id
_entity.type
_entity.pdbx_description
1 polymer ?
#
loop_
_entity_poly.entity_id
_entity_poly.type
_entity_poly.pdbx_seq_one_letter_code
_entity_poly.pdbx_strand_id
1 'polypeptide(L)'
;MSEKIYQISSDQIGVVSFSEPWFLAHVEVEGAKPIQIFYPSLDEGIRRFAPSFEEHVIKVWKAMGEEGEKKIKELKDYVINEWYDPGVETMRRAMYETYGYPEFRDKTGKELIEDGYDFLAITIGHICLRFNKMNFYFKDLHISTRIVDKFLAVDFWSKAKNDALKELTNTVLD
;
A
#
# COMPACT_ATOMS: atom_id res chain seq x y z
N MET A 1 16.29 26.92 -1.08
CA MET A 1 16.90 25.97 -2.03
C MET A 1 16.21 26.19 -3.35
N SER A 2 16.93 26.62 -4.39
CA SER A 2 16.37 26.76 -5.73
C SER A 2 15.90 25.39 -6.24
N GLU A 3 14.74 25.34 -6.89
CA GLU A 3 14.23 24.13 -7.54
C GLU A 3 15.27 23.63 -8.56
N LYS A 4 15.93 22.52 -8.27
CA LYS A 4 16.75 21.82 -9.26
C LYS A 4 15.80 21.13 -10.22
N ILE A 5 15.56 21.76 -11.38
CA ILE A 5 14.87 21.12 -12.50
C ILE A 5 15.85 20.11 -13.11
N TYR A 6 15.62 18.82 -12.86
CA TYR A 6 16.36 17.76 -13.54
C TYR A 6 15.80 17.59 -14.95
N GLN A 7 16.53 18.01 -15.98
CA GLN A 7 16.26 17.59 -17.35
C GLN A 7 16.62 16.11 -17.47
N ILE A 8 15.60 15.25 -17.49
CA ILE A 8 15.71 13.80 -17.71
C ILE A 8 15.62 13.58 -19.21
N SER A 9 16.67 13.05 -19.83
CA SER A 9 16.66 12.64 -21.24
C SER A 9 16.14 11.22 -21.39
N SER A 10 15.57 10.88 -22.54
CA SER A 10 14.86 9.60 -22.79
C SER A 10 15.75 8.37 -22.65
N ASP A 11 17.05 8.51 -22.88
CA ASP A 11 18.09 7.49 -22.67
C ASP A 11 18.35 7.18 -21.19
N GLN A 12 17.87 8.02 -20.27
CA GLN A 12 17.95 7.80 -18.83
C GLN A 12 16.74 7.04 -18.26
N ILE A 13 15.72 6.80 -19.07
CA ILE A 13 14.47 6.18 -18.65
C ILE A 13 14.49 4.71 -19.08
N GLY A 14 14.57 3.82 -18.10
CA GLY A 14 14.43 2.37 -18.29
C GLY A 14 13.07 1.88 -17.82
N VAL A 15 12.62 0.75 -18.37
CA VAL A 15 11.49 -0.01 -17.83
C VAL A 15 12.05 -1.19 -17.04
N VAL A 16 11.82 -1.21 -15.73
CA VAL A 16 12.11 -2.36 -14.88
C VAL A 16 10.86 -3.22 -14.84
N SER A 17 10.96 -4.46 -15.31
CA SER A 17 9.88 -5.44 -15.24
C SER A 17 10.14 -6.41 -14.09
N PHE A 18 9.08 -6.83 -13.42
CA PHE A 18 9.16 -7.74 -12.28
C PHE A 18 8.87 -9.19 -12.69
N SER A 19 9.47 -10.14 -11.98
CA SER A 19 9.21 -11.57 -12.19
C SER A 19 7.77 -11.95 -11.87
N GLU A 20 7.17 -11.24 -10.91
CA GLU A 20 5.77 -11.37 -10.51
C GLU A 20 5.19 -9.97 -10.29
N PRO A 21 3.87 -9.75 -10.44
CA PRO A 21 3.26 -8.45 -10.16
C PRO A 21 3.41 -8.06 -8.69
N TRP A 22 3.94 -6.86 -8.44
CA TRP A 22 4.07 -6.29 -7.12
C TRP A 22 2.76 -5.66 -6.66
N PHE A 23 2.48 -5.76 -5.37
CA PHE A 23 1.36 -5.07 -4.72
C PHE A 23 1.87 -3.81 -4.02
N LEU A 24 1.26 -2.68 -4.37
CA LEU A 24 1.59 -1.37 -3.82
C LEU A 24 0.41 -0.88 -3.01
N ALA A 25 0.71 -0.33 -1.83
CA ALA A 25 -0.26 0.35 -1.00
C ALA A 25 0.25 1.74 -0.66
N HIS A 26 -0.60 2.74 -0.85
CA HIS A 26 -0.39 4.10 -0.40
C HIS A 26 -1.42 4.40 0.69
N VAL A 27 -0.97 4.87 1.84
CA VAL A 27 -1.81 5.12 3.02
C VAL A 27 -1.63 6.56 3.46
N GLU A 28 -2.75 7.27 3.57
CA GLU A 28 -2.84 8.62 4.11
C GLU A 28 -3.80 8.61 5.30
N VAL A 29 -3.34 9.19 6.41
CA VAL A 29 -4.14 9.43 7.60
C VAL A 29 -3.88 10.87 8.03
N GLU A 30 -4.93 11.63 8.33
CA GLU A 30 -4.78 13.00 8.82
C GLU A 30 -3.89 13.03 10.09
N GLY A 31 -2.94 13.97 10.11
CA GLY A 31 -1.97 14.09 11.21
C GLY A 31 -0.75 13.17 11.07
N ALA A 32 -0.69 12.30 10.07
CA ALA A 32 0.49 11.48 9.75
C ALA A 32 1.05 11.82 8.37
N LYS A 33 2.34 11.52 8.15
CA LYS A 33 2.93 11.61 6.81
C LYS A 33 2.40 10.46 5.94
N PRO A 34 1.97 10.72 4.69
CA PRO A 34 1.67 9.67 3.74
C PRO A 34 2.81 8.68 3.59
N ILE A 35 2.46 7.40 3.45
CA ILE A 35 3.44 6.34 3.22
C ILE A 35 3.09 5.52 1.99
N GLN A 36 4.14 4.98 1.36
CA GLN A 36 4.03 4.04 0.25
C GLN A 36 4.75 2.75 0.63
N ILE A 37 4.07 1.63 0.43
CA ILE A 37 4.54 0.30 0.78
C ILE A 37 4.51 -0.55 -0.48
N PHE A 38 5.59 -1.30 -0.68
CA PHE A 38 5.81 -2.14 -1.84
C PHE A 38 6.00 -3.58 -1.37
N TYR A 39 5.16 -4.47 -1.87
CA TYR A 39 5.23 -5.89 -1.62
C TYR A 39 5.56 -6.60 -2.95
N PRO A 40 6.60 -7.45 -2.99
CA PRO A 40 7.06 -8.07 -4.23
C PRO A 40 6.15 -9.19 -4.75
N SER A 41 5.01 -9.42 -4.11
CA SER A 41 3.91 -10.27 -4.59
C SER A 41 2.61 -9.95 -3.85
N LEU A 42 1.48 -10.47 -4.33
CA LEU A 42 0.20 -10.37 -3.64
C LEU A 42 0.19 -11.16 -2.32
N ASP A 43 0.83 -12.34 -2.30
CA ASP A 43 0.95 -13.18 -1.09
C ASP A 43 1.72 -12.46 0.02
N GLU A 44 2.84 -11.81 -0.33
CA GLU A 44 3.58 -11.00 0.64
C GLU A 44 2.75 -9.81 1.12
N GLY A 45 1.97 -9.19 0.22
CA GLY A 45 0.99 -8.17 0.57
C GLY A 45 0.01 -8.63 1.63
N ILE A 46 -0.61 -9.80 1.48
CA ILE A 46 -1.59 -10.32 2.45
C ILE A 46 -0.94 -10.58 3.81
N ARG A 47 0.29 -11.12 3.83
CA ARG A 47 0.98 -11.44 5.08
C ARG A 47 1.50 -10.21 5.83
N ARG A 48 1.83 -9.13 5.12
CA ARG A 48 2.53 -7.97 5.71
C ARG A 48 1.72 -6.69 5.74
N PHE A 49 0.58 -6.62 5.04
CA PHE A 49 -0.26 -5.42 5.03
C PHE A 49 -0.89 -5.12 6.40
N ALA A 50 -1.32 -6.15 7.13
CA ALA A 50 -1.91 -5.99 8.45
C ALA A 50 -0.95 -5.30 9.46
N PRO A 51 0.30 -5.76 9.64
CA PRO A 51 1.28 -5.05 10.47
C PRO A 51 1.49 -3.58 10.09
N SER A 52 1.55 -3.30 8.78
CA SER A 52 1.70 -1.91 8.31
C SER A 52 0.46 -1.06 8.56
N PHE A 53 -0.73 -1.62 8.39
CA PHE A 53 -1.98 -0.94 8.70
C PHE A 53 -2.07 -0.63 10.20
N GLU A 54 -1.65 -1.56 11.06
CA GLU A 54 -1.61 -1.31 12.49
C GLU A 54 -0.64 -0.19 12.85
N GLU A 55 0.58 -0.20 12.29
CA GLU A 55 1.60 0.82 12.53
C GLU A 55 1.16 2.22 12.07
N HIS A 56 0.60 2.31 10.88
CA HIS A 56 0.41 3.59 10.20
C HIS A 56 -1.01 4.14 10.27
N VAL A 57 -1.99 3.33 10.70
CA VAL A 57 -3.38 3.76 10.90
C VAL A 57 -3.78 3.60 12.35
N ILE A 58 -3.74 2.37 12.87
CA ILE A 58 -4.28 2.08 14.21
C ILE A 58 -3.49 2.79 15.29
N LYS A 59 -2.15 2.74 15.27
CA LYS A 59 -1.33 3.44 16.27
C LYS A 59 -1.49 4.95 16.20
N VAL A 60 -1.62 5.51 15.00
CA VAL A 60 -1.85 6.96 14.80
C VAL A 60 -3.17 7.37 15.45
N TRP A 61 -4.25 6.64 15.18
CA TRP A 61 -5.54 6.92 15.81
C TRP A 61 -5.52 6.67 17.32
N LYS A 62 -4.92 5.57 17.79
CA LYS A 62 -4.79 5.31 19.25
C LYS A 62 -4.06 6.44 19.99
N ALA A 63 -3.09 7.08 19.35
CA ALA A 63 -2.39 8.24 19.94
C ALA A 63 -3.31 9.46 20.16
N MET A 64 -4.49 9.50 19.53
CA MET A 64 -5.52 10.53 19.73
C MET A 64 -6.42 10.27 20.95
N GLY A 65 -6.27 9.13 21.65
CA GLY A 65 -7.08 8.79 22.81
C GLY A 65 -8.52 8.36 22.46
N GLU A 66 -9.52 8.84 23.21
CA GLU A 66 -10.93 8.43 23.06
C GLU A 66 -11.50 8.70 21.67
N GLU A 67 -11.11 9.81 21.04
CA GLU A 67 -11.52 10.13 19.67
C GLU A 67 -11.02 9.08 18.68
N GLY A 68 -9.79 8.63 18.85
CA GLY A 68 -9.17 7.59 18.02
C GLY A 68 -9.84 6.23 18.16
N GLU A 69 -10.13 5.80 19.39
CA GLU A 69 -10.87 4.56 19.64
C GLU A 69 -12.28 4.61 19.03
N LYS A 70 -12.93 5.77 19.08
CA LYS A 70 -14.20 6.00 18.39
C LYS A 70 -14.06 5.85 16.88
N LYS A 71 -13.03 6.45 16.27
CA LYS A 71 -12.75 6.30 14.82
C LYS A 71 -12.52 4.84 14.43
N ILE A 72 -11.76 4.09 15.22
CA ILE A 72 -11.50 2.66 14.98
C ILE A 72 -12.81 1.86 15.01
N LYS A 73 -13.66 2.10 16.02
CA LYS A 73 -14.95 1.44 16.13
C LYS A 73 -15.85 1.78 14.94
N GLU A 74 -15.95 3.05 14.58
CA GLU A 74 -16.75 3.50 13.44
C GLU A 74 -16.22 2.93 12.12
N LEU A 75 -14.90 2.73 11.98
CA LEU A 75 -14.32 2.05 10.82
C LEU A 75 -14.77 0.59 10.75
N LYS A 76 -14.72 -0.15 11.87
CA LYS A 76 -15.22 -1.53 11.94
C LYS A 76 -16.70 -1.58 11.56
N ASP A 77 -17.51 -0.71 12.16
CA ASP A 77 -18.95 -0.60 11.88
C ASP A 77 -19.20 -0.26 10.40
N TYR A 78 -18.44 0.66 9.82
CA TYR A 78 -18.54 1.01 8.40
C TYR A 78 -18.22 -0.17 7.48
N VAL A 79 -17.13 -0.89 7.75
CA VAL A 79 -16.76 -2.09 6.97
C VAL A 79 -17.82 -3.18 7.09
N ILE A 80 -18.39 -3.38 8.28
CA ILE A 80 -19.47 -4.35 8.49
C ILE A 80 -20.76 -3.91 7.79
N ASN A 81 -21.15 -2.64 7.87
CA ASN A 81 -22.45 -2.21 7.37
C ASN A 81 -22.46 -1.98 5.86
N GLU A 82 -21.40 -1.40 5.32
CA GLU A 82 -21.35 -1.00 3.90
C GLU A 82 -20.66 -2.04 3.02
N TRP A 83 -19.78 -2.86 3.61
CA TRP A 83 -18.93 -3.77 2.86
C TRP A 83 -19.08 -5.23 3.29
N TYR A 84 -20.13 -5.62 4.00
CA TYR A 84 -20.33 -7.02 4.43
C TYR A 84 -20.19 -8.02 3.27
N ASP A 85 -20.93 -7.78 2.20
CA ASP A 85 -20.86 -8.48 0.92
C ASP A 85 -21.01 -7.39 -0.16
N PRO A 86 -20.02 -7.16 -1.03
CA PRO A 86 -18.98 -8.10 -1.41
C PRO A 86 -17.67 -8.05 -0.63
N GLY A 87 -17.43 -7.19 0.35
CA GLY A 87 -16.11 -7.04 0.98
C GLY A 87 -15.73 -8.17 1.94
N VAL A 88 -16.37 -8.17 3.12
CA VAL A 88 -16.01 -9.01 4.28
C VAL A 88 -16.16 -10.50 3.97
N GLU A 89 -17.32 -10.93 3.45
CA GLU A 89 -17.60 -12.35 3.21
C GLU A 89 -16.79 -12.93 2.04
N THR A 90 -16.48 -12.15 1.02
CA THR A 90 -15.59 -12.65 -0.05
C THR A 90 -14.14 -12.74 0.41
N MET A 91 -13.67 -11.81 1.26
CA MET A 91 -12.34 -11.91 1.85
C MET A 91 -12.24 -13.11 2.78
N ARG A 92 -13.25 -13.32 3.64
CA ARG A 92 -13.33 -14.50 4.53
C ARG A 92 -13.22 -15.80 3.74
N ARG A 93 -13.98 -15.92 2.64
CA ARG A 93 -13.89 -17.08 1.73
C ARG A 93 -12.53 -17.24 1.11
N ALA A 94 -11.95 -16.15 0.59
CA ALA A 94 -10.62 -16.18 0.02
C ALA A 94 -9.56 -16.66 1.02
N MET A 95 -9.68 -16.31 2.31
CA MET A 95 -8.73 -16.76 3.34
C MET A 95 -8.68 -18.29 3.48
N TYR A 96 -9.82 -18.97 3.52
CA TYR A 96 -9.81 -20.43 3.68
C TYR A 96 -9.75 -21.20 2.35
N GLU A 97 -10.29 -20.67 1.25
CA GLU A 97 -10.34 -21.37 -0.05
C GLU A 97 -9.06 -21.17 -0.86
N THR A 98 -8.44 -19.99 -0.78
CA THR A 98 -7.31 -19.62 -1.63
C THR A 98 -6.01 -19.54 -0.83
N TYR A 99 -6.04 -18.93 0.35
CA TYR A 99 -4.84 -18.65 1.13
C TYR A 99 -4.53 -19.70 2.21
N GLY A 100 -5.40 -20.70 2.39
CA GLY A 100 -5.12 -21.87 3.21
C GLY A 100 -5.26 -21.67 4.72
N TYR A 101 -6.12 -20.74 5.16
CA TYR A 101 -6.41 -20.47 6.57
C TYR A 101 -7.78 -21.05 6.99
N PRO A 102 -7.87 -22.35 7.34
CA PRO A 102 -9.14 -23.04 7.60
C PRO A 102 -9.93 -22.46 8.79
N GLU A 103 -9.26 -21.81 9.73
CA GLU A 103 -9.87 -21.19 10.91
C GLU A 103 -10.87 -20.06 10.57
N PHE A 104 -10.79 -19.50 9.36
CA PHE A 104 -11.73 -18.48 8.87
C PHE A 104 -13.06 -19.07 8.41
N ARG A 105 -13.14 -20.39 8.23
CA ARG A 105 -14.36 -21.09 7.81
C ARG A 105 -15.44 -21.07 8.89
N ASP A 106 -15.02 -21.26 10.14
CA ASP A 106 -15.92 -21.49 11.28
C ASP A 106 -16.32 -20.21 12.02
N LYS A 107 -15.73 -19.06 11.65
CA LYS A 107 -16.11 -17.73 12.15
C LYS A 107 -16.94 -16.99 11.10
N THR A 108 -17.84 -16.11 11.54
CA THR A 108 -18.53 -15.15 10.67
C THR A 108 -17.61 -13.99 10.28
N GLY A 109 -17.86 -13.34 9.15
CA GLY A 109 -17.11 -12.15 8.75
C GLY A 109 -17.13 -11.04 9.79
N LYS A 110 -18.28 -10.85 10.45
CA LYS A 110 -18.46 -9.87 11.53
C LYS A 110 -17.55 -10.17 12.72
N GLU A 111 -17.56 -11.41 13.22
CA GLU A 111 -16.71 -11.80 14.35
C GLU A 111 -15.23 -11.56 14.06
N LEU A 112 -14.78 -11.84 12.82
CA LEU A 112 -13.40 -11.63 12.42
C LEU A 112 -13.00 -10.14 12.37
N ILE A 113 -13.90 -9.24 11.94
CA ILE A 113 -13.66 -7.79 11.98
C ILE A 113 -13.61 -7.29 13.43
N GLU A 114 -14.42 -7.87 14.31
CA GLU A 114 -14.48 -7.50 15.72
C GLU A 114 -13.25 -8.00 16.51
N ASP A 115 -12.72 -9.19 16.21
CA ASP A 115 -11.62 -9.89 16.92
C ASP A 115 -10.30 -9.10 16.96
N GLY A 116 -9.98 -8.35 15.90
CA GLY A 116 -8.69 -7.67 15.79
C GLY A 116 -8.62 -6.63 14.68
N TYR A 117 -7.41 -6.27 14.28
CA TYR A 117 -7.16 -5.35 13.17
C TYR A 117 -6.64 -6.06 11.92
N ASP A 118 -6.10 -7.27 12.05
CA ASP A 118 -5.52 -8.01 10.93
C ASP A 118 -6.55 -8.31 9.84
N PHE A 119 -7.68 -8.92 10.23
CA PHE A 119 -8.73 -9.22 9.28
C PHE A 119 -9.39 -7.95 8.72
N LEU A 120 -9.52 -6.90 9.53
CA LEU A 120 -9.97 -5.59 9.08
C LEU A 120 -9.05 -5.02 7.99
N ALA A 121 -7.74 -5.03 8.22
CA ALA A 121 -6.74 -4.52 7.31
C ALA A 121 -6.77 -5.25 5.96
N ILE A 122 -6.70 -6.59 5.98
CA ILE A 122 -6.70 -7.36 4.73
C ILE A 122 -8.05 -7.25 3.99
N THR A 123 -9.16 -7.09 4.72
CA THR A 123 -10.47 -6.84 4.11
C THR A 123 -10.51 -5.49 3.41
N ILE A 124 -9.96 -4.43 4.01
CA ILE A 124 -9.85 -3.12 3.36
C ILE A 124 -8.96 -3.21 2.10
N GLY A 125 -7.82 -3.89 2.18
CA GLY A 125 -6.96 -4.13 1.02
C GLY A 125 -7.69 -4.86 -0.12
N HIS A 126 -8.48 -5.87 0.23
CA HIS A 126 -9.32 -6.61 -0.72
C HIS A 126 -10.41 -5.76 -1.35
N ILE A 127 -11.10 -4.93 -0.55
CA ILE A 127 -12.12 -3.98 -1.04
C ILE A 127 -11.49 -3.03 -2.06
N CYS A 128 -10.32 -2.45 -1.74
CA CYS A 128 -9.59 -1.61 -2.69
C CYS A 128 -9.38 -2.35 -4.02
N LEU A 129 -8.72 -3.52 -3.97
CA LEU A 129 -8.29 -4.24 -5.15
C LEU A 129 -9.44 -4.72 -6.03
N ARG A 130 -10.56 -5.16 -5.42
CA ARG A 130 -11.61 -5.89 -6.14
C ARG A 130 -12.85 -5.06 -6.42
N PHE A 131 -13.18 -4.11 -5.56
CA PHE A 131 -14.52 -3.52 -5.57
C PHE A 131 -14.54 -2.00 -5.65
N ASN A 132 -13.48 -1.31 -5.20
CA ASN A 132 -13.52 0.13 -5.05
C ASN A 132 -12.47 0.88 -5.86
N LYS A 133 -12.26 0.48 -7.13
CA LYS A 133 -11.35 1.16 -8.08
C LYS A 133 -9.96 1.41 -7.50
N MET A 134 -9.48 0.48 -6.69
CA MET A 134 -8.19 0.52 -6.00
C MET A 134 -8.03 1.68 -5.00
N ASN A 135 -9.14 2.17 -4.44
CA ASN A 135 -9.17 3.17 -3.39
C ASN A 135 -10.10 2.74 -2.26
N PHE A 136 -9.88 3.25 -1.06
CA PHE A 136 -10.77 3.13 0.09
C PHE A 136 -10.69 4.43 0.86
N TYR A 137 -11.86 5.02 1.11
CA TYR A 137 -12.00 6.29 1.80
C TYR A 137 -12.90 6.09 3.00
N PHE A 138 -12.41 6.49 4.16
CA PHE A 138 -13.21 6.54 5.38
C PHE A 138 -12.72 7.71 6.24
N LYS A 139 -13.55 8.75 6.36
CA LYS A 139 -13.19 9.97 7.10
C LYS A 139 -11.82 10.51 6.66
N ASP A 140 -10.87 10.54 7.59
CA ASP A 140 -9.49 10.99 7.47
C ASP A 140 -8.52 9.90 7.00
N LEU A 141 -8.99 8.68 6.72
CA LEU A 141 -8.22 7.59 6.14
C LEU A 141 -8.47 7.49 4.64
N HIS A 142 -7.39 7.53 3.87
CA HIS A 142 -7.37 7.13 2.46
C HIS A 142 -6.33 6.03 2.25
N ILE A 143 -6.77 4.92 1.67
CA ILE A 143 -5.89 3.85 1.21
C ILE A 143 -6.08 3.72 -0.29
N SER A 144 -5.00 3.75 -1.05
CA SER A 144 -5.02 3.36 -2.45
C SER A 144 -4.06 2.20 -2.69
N THR A 145 -4.42 1.33 -3.62
CA THR A 145 -3.63 0.15 -3.94
C THR A 145 -3.35 0.10 -5.43
N ARG A 146 -2.28 -0.59 -5.83
CA ARG A 146 -2.00 -0.91 -7.23
C ARG A 146 -1.37 -2.29 -7.33
N ILE A 147 -1.62 -2.97 -8.44
CA ILE A 147 -0.82 -4.11 -8.86
C ILE A 147 -0.02 -3.66 -10.07
N VAL A 148 1.29 -3.84 -10.02
CA VAL A 148 2.22 -3.36 -11.05
C VAL A 148 3.20 -4.44 -11.45
N ASP A 149 3.33 -4.64 -12.75
CA ASP A 149 4.26 -5.60 -13.36
C ASP A 149 5.57 -4.92 -13.82
N LYS A 150 5.58 -3.58 -13.86
CA LYS A 150 6.72 -2.76 -14.27
C LYS A 150 6.70 -1.37 -13.66
N PHE A 151 7.89 -0.76 -13.56
CA PHE A 151 8.06 0.66 -13.29
C PHE A 151 8.94 1.34 -14.32
N LEU A 152 8.70 2.64 -14.48
CA LEU A 152 9.68 3.54 -15.06
C LEU A 152 10.75 3.83 -14.01
N ALA A 153 11.98 3.49 -14.32
CA ALA A 153 13.15 3.80 -13.51
C ALA A 153 13.98 4.85 -14.23
N VAL A 154 14.51 5.82 -13.47
CA VAL A 154 15.44 6.82 -13.99
C VAL A 154 16.84 6.46 -13.49
N ASP A 155 17.77 6.23 -14.40
CA ASP A 155 19.17 6.02 -14.06
C ASP A 155 19.88 7.36 -13.84
N PHE A 156 20.09 7.69 -12.58
CA PHE A 156 20.84 8.88 -12.17
C PHE A 156 22.35 8.65 -12.13
N TRP A 157 22.80 7.41 -11.92
CA TRP A 157 24.20 7.09 -11.64
C TRP A 157 25.04 7.02 -12.91
N SER A 158 24.51 6.38 -13.95
CA SER A 158 25.22 6.33 -15.24
C SER A 158 25.36 7.72 -15.86
N LYS A 159 24.35 8.60 -15.68
CA LYS A 159 24.41 9.99 -16.12
C LYS A 159 25.51 10.76 -15.39
N ALA A 160 25.49 10.76 -14.05
CA ALA A 160 26.49 11.46 -13.24
C ALA A 160 27.92 10.99 -13.55
N LYS A 161 28.10 9.67 -13.75
CA LYS A 161 29.39 9.10 -14.15
C LYS A 161 29.83 9.57 -15.54
N ASN A 162 28.93 9.55 -16.53
CA ASN A 162 29.24 9.99 -17.89
C ASN A 162 29.51 11.49 -17.97
N ASP A 163 28.77 12.30 -17.22
CA ASP A 163 28.96 13.75 -17.15
C ASP A 163 30.33 14.08 -16.52
N ALA A 164 30.68 13.44 -15.39
CA ALA A 164 31.99 13.59 -14.77
C ALA A 164 33.14 13.13 -15.69
N LEU A 165 32.96 12.04 -16.43
CA LEU A 165 33.95 11.57 -17.41
C LEU A 165 34.13 12.56 -18.57
N LYS A 166 33.05 13.17 -19.07
CA LYS A 166 33.12 14.20 -20.13
C LYS A 166 33.83 15.46 -19.64
N GLU A 167 33.54 15.92 -18.42
CA GLU A 167 34.25 17.06 -17.81
C GLU A 167 35.75 16.76 -17.64
N LEU A 168 36.10 15.57 -17.14
CA LEU A 168 37.51 15.14 -17.03
C LEU A 168 38.22 15.10 -18.39
N THR A 169 37.54 14.63 -19.43
CA THR A 169 38.12 14.54 -20.78
C THR A 169 38.33 15.93 -21.40
N ASN A 170 37.41 16.87 -21.16
CA ASN A 170 37.53 18.26 -21.63
C ASN A 170 38.59 19.07 -20.86
N THR A 171 38.87 18.71 -19.60
CA THR A 171 39.89 19.40 -18.78
C THR A 171 41.32 18.99 -19.13
N VAL A 172 41.52 17.86 -19.82
CA VAL A 172 42.85 17.34 -20.22
C VAL A 172 43.30 17.84 -21.60
N LEU A 173 42.39 18.48 -22.35
CA LEU A 173 42.62 18.97 -23.72
C LEU A 173 42.83 20.49 -23.80
N ASP A 174 42.88 21.19 -22.65
CA ASP A 174 43.30 22.60 -22.50
C ASP A 174 44.71 22.71 -21.89
#